data_AF-A0A350D0S1-F1
#
_entry.id   AF-A0A350D0S1-F1
#
_cell.length_a   1.000
_cell.length_b   1.000
_cell.length_c   1.000
_cell.angle_alpha   90.00
_cell.angle_beta   90.00
_cell.angle_gamma   90.00
#
_symmetry.space_group_name_H-M   'P 1'
#
loop_
_entity.id
_entity.type
_entity.pdbx_description
1 polymer ?
#
loop_
_entity_poly.entity_id
_entity_poly.type
_entity_poly.pdbx_seq_one_letter_code
_entity_poly.pdbx_strand_id
1 'polypeptide(L)' 'VYDFMKDAKQAGVKFYSCKQAIDSLGYKPEDLIPELDGVYPASEFALRAMEADKVLTF' A
#
# COMPACT_ATOMS: atom_id res chain seq x y z
N VAL A 1 -4.45 14.28 6.68
CA VAL A 1 -3.83 13.13 5.97
C VAL A 1 -4.83 12.01 5.76
N TYR A 2 -5.51 11.54 6.80
CA TYR A 2 -6.45 10.42 6.64
C TYR A 2 -7.63 10.72 5.70
N ASP A 3 -8.22 11.91 5.72
CA ASP A 3 -9.30 12.28 4.78
C ASP A 3 -8.84 12.25 3.31
N PHE A 4 -7.61 12.69 3.02
CA PHE A 4 -7.02 12.59 1.69
C PHE A 4 -6.90 11.13 1.22
N MET A 5 -6.54 10.21 2.13
CA MET A 5 -6.48 8.79 1.79
C MET A 5 -7.87 8.22 1.46
N LYS A 6 -8.93 8.68 2.15
CA LYS A 6 -10.31 8.31 1.84
C LYS A 6 -10.74 8.82 0.47
N ASP A 7 -10.45 10.08 0.17
CA ASP A 7 -10.76 10.68 -1.14
C ASP A 7 -10.03 9.93 -2.26
N ALA A 8 -8.75 9.60 -2.05
CA ALA A 8 -7.96 8.79 -3.00
C ALA A 8 -8.57 7.39 -3.20
N LYS A 9 -9.02 6.73 -2.13
CA LYS A 9 -9.69 5.43 -2.22
C LYS A 9 -11.00 5.54 -3.01
N GLN A 10 -11.81 6.57 -2.79
CA GLN A 10 -13.03 6.84 -3.54
C GLN A 10 -12.76 7.11 -5.02
N ALA A 11 -11.62 7.74 -5.33
CA ALA A 11 -11.14 7.92 -6.71
C ALA A 11 -10.57 6.64 -7.36
N GLY A 12 -10.54 5.52 -6.63
CA GLY A 12 -10.11 4.21 -7.15
C GLY A 12 -8.62 3.88 -6.93
N VAL A 13 -7.90 4.67 -6.11
CA VAL A 13 -6.51 4.35 -5.74
C VAL A 13 -6.47 3.07 -4.91
N LYS A 14 -5.51 2.19 -5.23
CA LYS A 14 -5.24 0.98 -4.46
C LYS A 14 -4.10 1.21 -3.48
N PHE A 15 -4.30 0.84 -2.22
CA PHE A 15 -3.31 0.94 -1.17
C PHE A 15 -2.73 -0.42 -0.83
N TYR A 16 -1.41 -0.49 -0.77
CA TYR A 16 -0.68 -1.71 -0.43
C TYR A 16 0.37 -1.42 0.63
N SER A 17 0.61 -2.39 1.51
CA SER A 17 1.67 -2.32 2.50
C SER A 17 2.74 -3.37 2.22
N CYS A 18 3.99 -3.04 2.57
CA CYS A 18 5.11 -3.96 2.45
C CYS A 18 5.03 -5.04 3.54
N LYS A 19 4.97 -6.30 3.13
CA LYS A 19 4.88 -7.45 4.04
C LYS A 19 6.01 -7.47 5.07
N GLN A 20 7.24 -7.26 4.62
CA GLN A 20 8.42 -7.27 5.48
C GLN A 20 8.35 -6.16 6.54
N ALA A 21 7.78 -5.00 6.21
CA ALA A 21 7.64 -3.90 7.16
C ALA A 21 6.57 -4.22 8.21
N ILE A 22 5.41 -4.75 7.79
CA ILE A 22 4.36 -5.21 8.70
C ILE A 22 4.91 -6.25 9.68
N ASP A 23 5.58 -7.28 9.16
CA ASP A 23 6.11 -8.38 9.95
C ASP A 23 7.20 -7.89 10.93
N SER A 24 8.11 -7.01 10.49
CA SER A 24 9.22 -6.49 11.33
C SER A 24 8.75 -5.53 12.42
N LEU A 25 7.68 -4.78 12.18
CA LEU A 25 7.09 -3.86 13.15
C LEU A 25 6.06 -4.53 14.06
N GLY A 26 5.71 -5.79 13.79
CA GLY A 26 4.78 -6.57 14.60
C GLY A 26 3.32 -6.11 14.48
N TYR A 27 2.96 -5.43 13.39
CA TYR A 27 1.58 -5.00 13.16
C TYR A 27 0.67 -6.18 12.83
N LYS A 28 -0.53 -6.14 13.38
CA LYS A 28 -1.61 -7.10 13.09
C LYS A 28 -2.62 -6.49 12.12
N PRO A 29 -3.46 -7.31 11.46
CA PRO A 29 -4.50 -6.79 10.58
C PRO A 29 -5.44 -5.75 11.22
N GLU A 30 -5.74 -5.89 12.51
CA GLU A 30 -6.55 -4.95 13.29
C GLU A 30 -5.89 -3.57 13.52
N ASP A 31 -4.57 -3.48 13.36
CA ASP A 31 -3.82 -2.22 13.45
C ASP A 31 -3.79 -1.45 12.11
N LEU A 32 -4.31 -2.05 11.03
CA LEU A 32 -4.27 -1.50 9.68
C LEU A 32 -5.55 -0.76 9.32
N ILE A 33 -5.42 0.21 8.43
CA ILE A 33 -6.58 0.94 7.90
C ILE A 33 -7.45 0.00 7.05
N PRO A 34 -8.79 0.15 7.09
CA PRO A 34 -9.70 -0.68 6.31
C PRO A 34 -9.58 -0.44 4.79
N GLU A 35 -9.01 0.69 4.38
CA GLU A 35 -8.79 1.01 2.97
C GLU A 35 -7.65 0.21 2.31
N LEU A 36 -6.87 -0.56 3.07
CA LEU A 36 -5.76 -1.36 2.57
C LEU A 36 -6.27 -2.51 1.68
N ASP A 37 -5.81 -2.56 0.42
CA ASP A 37 -6.19 -3.62 -0.54
C ASP A 37 -5.35 -4.88 -0.39
N GLY A 38 -4.17 -4.78 0.24
CA GLY A 38 -3.31 -5.93 0.44
C GLY A 38 -1.98 -5.63 1.11
N VAL A 39 -1.36 -6.71 1.59
CA VAL A 39 0.00 -6.72 2.13
C VAL A 39 0.84 -7.59 1.21
N TYR A 40 1.83 -6.99 0.56
CA TYR A 40 2.59 -7.63 -0.51
C TYR A 40 4.10 -7.59 -0.28
N PRO A 41 4.84 -8.59 -0.78
CA PRO A 41 6.30 -8.56 -0.76
C PRO A 41 6.85 -7.47 -1.70
N ALA A 42 8.09 -7.05 -1.47
CA ALA A 42 8.78 -6.10 -2.34
C ALA A 42 8.84 -6.52 -3.83
N SER A 43 8.77 -7.82 -4.14
CA SER A 43 8.71 -8.32 -5.52
C SER A 43 7.44 -7.89 -6.26
N GLU A 44 6.30 -7.86 -5.60
CA GLU A 44 5.03 -7.38 -6.19
C GLU A 44 5.09 -5.88 -6.48
N PHE A 45 5.72 -5.10 -5.59
CA PHE A 45 5.99 -3.70 -5.88
C PHE A 45 6.89 -3.54 -7.10
N ALA A 46 7.96 -4.33 -7.21
CA ALA A 46 8.88 -4.26 -8.35
C ALA A 46 8.17 -4.57 -9.68
N LEU A 47 7.33 -5.61 -9.73
CA LEU A 47 6.55 -5.95 -10.92
C LEU A 47 5.62 -4.80 -11.34
N ARG A 48 4.87 -4.23 -10.39
CA ARG A 48 3.96 -3.11 -10.65
C ARG A 48 4.70 -1.84 -11.07
N ALA A 49 5.88 -1.60 -10.50
CA ALA A 49 6.74 -0.49 -10.87
C ALA A 49 7.28 -0.63 -12.30
N MET A 50 7.55 -1.86 -12.76
CA MET A 50 7.94 -2.15 -14.15
C MET A 50 6.77 -2.03 -15.13
N GLU A 51 5.55 -2.34 -14.70
CA GLU A 51 4.32 -2.20 -15.50
C GLU A 51 3.83 -0.74 -15.60
N ALA A 52 4.16 0.10 -14.62
CA ALA A 52 3.78 1.50 -14.60
C ALA A 52 4.65 2.33 -15.53
N ASP A 53 4.06 3.32 -16.21
CA ASP A 53 4.82 4.28 -17.02
C ASP A 53 5.80 5.12 -16.18
N LYS A 54 5.44 5.37 -14.91
CA LYS A 54 6.20 6.23 -13.99
C LYS A 54 6.05 5.76 -12.56
N VAL A 55 7.11 5.95 -11.78
CA VAL A 55 7.13 5.76 -10.33
C VAL A 55 7.51 7.08 -9.67
N LEU A 56 6.70 7.52 -8.72
CA LEU A 56 6.99 8.68 -7.87
C LEU A 56 7.34 8.19 -6.47
N THR A 57 8.48 8.63 -5.95
CA THR A 57 8.98 8.29 -4.61
C THR A 57 8.97 9.53 -3.73
N PHE A 58 8.51 9.38 -2.48
CA PHE A 58 8.35 10.45 -1.49
C PHE A 58 9.04 10.09 -0.18
#